data_AF-A0A441XB16-F1
#
_entry.id   AF-A0A441XB16-F1
#
_cell.length_a   1.000
_cell.length_b   1.000
_cell.length_c   1.000
_cell.angle_alpha   90.00
_cell.angle_beta   90.00
_cell.angle_gamma   90.00
#
_symmetry.space_group_name_H-M   'P 1'
#
loop_
_entity.id
_entity.type
_entity.pdbx_description
1 polymer ?
#
loop_
_entity_poly.entity_id
_entity_poly.type
_entity_poly.pdbx_seq_one_letter_code
_entity_poly.pdbx_strand_id
1 'polypeptide(L)'
;MSSIVTALPDCLRSVERPGDFCVGGLREIFTPTIDVEGVGRIAFPLPEAQAERLVAVAEAAPHGRGEETVLDRDVRRTWQIDPRRIQIGGRSWETTLAELVTDAARGLGVEEPVAAEFYKLLVLPAFAAGAAVIAS
;
A
#
# COMPACT_ATOMS: atom_id res chain seq x y z
N MET A 1 -12.95 41.43 -27.51
CA MET A 1 -12.95 39.96 -27.60
C MET A 1 -12.00 39.45 -26.53
N SER A 2 -12.44 38.63 -25.60
CA SER A 2 -11.53 37.97 -24.66
C SER A 2 -10.60 37.06 -25.46
N SER A 3 -9.29 37.21 -25.25
CA SER A 3 -8.31 36.30 -25.82
C SER A 3 -8.52 34.91 -25.23
N ILE A 4 -8.26 33.86 -26.02
CA ILE A 4 -8.32 32.47 -25.55
C ILE A 4 -7.43 32.24 -24.31
N VAL A 5 -6.36 33.01 -24.19
CA VAL A 5 -5.42 33.02 -23.05
C VAL A 5 -6.11 33.41 -21.74
N THR A 6 -7.19 34.21 -21.79
CA THR A 6 -7.95 34.64 -20.60
C THR A 6 -9.22 33.81 -20.42
N ALA A 7 -9.92 33.50 -21.53
CA ALA A 7 -11.18 32.77 -21.48
C ALA A 7 -11.03 31.32 -20.98
N LEU A 8 -9.95 30.62 -21.35
CA LEU A 8 -9.76 29.23 -20.97
C LEU A 8 -9.47 29.06 -19.46
N PRO A 9 -8.52 29.80 -18.83
CA PRO A 9 -8.32 29.71 -17.38
C PRO A 9 -9.56 30.07 -16.56
N ASP A 10 -10.34 31.07 -17.00
CA ASP A 10 -11.56 31.49 -16.29
C ASP A 10 -12.65 30.40 -16.36
N CYS A 11 -12.79 29.75 -17.51
CA CYS A 11 -13.64 28.58 -17.65
C CYS A 11 -13.19 27.43 -16.73
N LEU A 12 -11.89 27.12 -16.70
CA LEU A 12 -11.35 26.05 -15.85
C LEU A 12 -11.50 26.31 -14.35
N ARG A 13 -11.52 27.58 -13.91
CA ARG A 13 -11.79 27.96 -12.51
C ARG A 13 -13.24 27.78 -12.10
N SER A 14 -14.18 27.84 -13.06
CA SER A 14 -15.61 27.65 -12.79
C SER A 14 -16.02 26.18 -12.63
N VAL A 15 -15.10 25.25 -12.92
CA VAL A 15 -15.36 23.81 -12.78
C VAL A 15 -15.31 23.43 -11.30
N GLU A 16 -16.44 23.01 -10.76
CA GLU A 16 -16.51 22.38 -9.44
C GLU A 16 -15.77 21.05 -9.46
N ARG A 17 -14.94 20.82 -8.44
CA ARG A 17 -14.19 19.58 -8.25
C ARG A 17 -14.62 19.00 -6.92
N PRO A 18 -15.19 17.79 -6.88
CA PRO A 18 -15.63 17.18 -5.64
C PRO A 18 -14.44 16.88 -4.70
N GLY A 19 -13.23 16.75 -5.23
CA GLY A 19 -12.00 16.60 -4.45
C GLY A 19 -10.73 16.91 -5.22
N ASP A 20 -9.59 16.62 -4.60
CA ASP A 20 -8.24 16.78 -5.13
C ASP A 20 -7.87 15.64 -6.08
N PHE A 21 -6.96 15.93 -7.01
CA PHE A 21 -6.38 14.90 -7.90
C PHE A 21 -5.55 13.87 -7.12
N CYS A 22 -4.92 14.29 -6.02
CA CYS A 22 -4.15 13.43 -5.14
C CYS A 22 -4.26 13.93 -3.69
N VAL A 23 -4.28 13.00 -2.75
CA VAL A 23 -4.29 13.28 -1.31
C VAL A 23 -3.03 12.69 -0.69
N GLY A 24 -2.40 13.43 0.19
CA GLY A 24 -1.20 12.98 0.89
C GLY A 24 -1.05 13.66 2.25
N GLY A 25 -0.27 13.03 3.13
CA GLY A 25 -0.03 13.53 4.47
C GLY A 25 0.92 12.62 5.24
N LEU A 26 1.29 13.07 6.43
CA LEU A 26 2.08 12.30 7.39
C LEU A 26 1.25 12.09 8.64
N ARG A 27 1.30 10.88 9.18
CA ARG A 27 0.63 10.53 10.44
C ARG A 27 1.57 9.66 11.24
N GLU A 28 1.78 10.03 12.49
CA GLU A 28 2.48 9.16 13.43
C GLU A 28 1.57 7.98 13.73
N ILE A 29 2.10 6.78 13.54
CA ILE A 29 1.39 5.53 13.81
C ILE A 29 2.19 4.73 14.83
N PHE A 30 1.48 4.05 15.73
CA PHE A 30 2.11 2.99 16.50
C PHE A 30 2.40 1.81 15.58
N THR A 31 3.56 1.17 15.76
CA THR A 31 3.94 0.02 14.96
C THR A 31 2.87 -1.06 15.06
N PRO A 32 2.28 -1.51 13.94
CA PRO A 32 1.28 -2.56 13.97
C PRO A 32 1.93 -3.89 14.35
N THR A 33 1.14 -4.79 14.92
CA THR A 33 1.50 -6.20 15.03
C THR A 33 1.14 -6.90 13.73
N ILE A 34 2.08 -7.64 13.17
CA ILE A 34 1.83 -8.46 11.98
C ILE A 34 2.12 -9.91 12.35
N ASP A 35 1.10 -10.75 12.31
CA ASP A 35 1.19 -12.19 12.55
C ASP A 35 1.02 -12.92 11.21
N VAL A 36 1.90 -13.88 10.92
CA VAL A 36 1.90 -14.65 9.67
C VAL A 36 1.79 -16.14 9.98
N GLU A 37 0.81 -16.81 9.37
CA GLU A 37 0.60 -18.25 9.54
C GLU A 37 1.82 -19.05 9.09
N GLY A 38 2.37 -19.87 10.00
CA GLY A 38 3.58 -20.66 9.79
C GLY A 38 4.90 -19.96 10.18
N VAL A 39 4.86 -18.66 10.52
CA VAL A 39 6.04 -17.88 10.93
C VAL A 39 5.85 -17.26 12.32
N GLY A 40 4.63 -16.85 12.66
CA GLY A 40 4.31 -16.10 13.88
C GLY A 40 4.52 -14.60 13.72
N ARG A 41 4.58 -13.89 14.86
CA ARG A 41 4.69 -12.43 14.90
C ARG A 41 5.99 -11.93 14.27
N ILE A 42 5.88 -10.99 13.34
CA ILE A 42 7.02 -10.29 12.73
C ILE A 42 7.65 -9.35 13.77
N ALA A 43 8.97 -9.47 13.94
CA ALA A 43 9.77 -8.55 14.72
C ALA A 43 10.29 -7.41 13.82
N PHE A 44 10.44 -6.22 14.39
CA PHE A 44 11.02 -5.07 13.72
C PHE A 44 12.21 -4.53 14.53
N PRO A 45 13.37 -4.29 13.91
CA PRO A 45 13.71 -4.58 12.50
C PRO A 45 13.69 -6.09 12.21
N LEU A 46 13.36 -6.46 10.96
CA LEU A 46 13.16 -7.86 10.55
C LEU A 46 14.47 -8.66 10.65
N PRO A 47 14.55 -9.69 11.53
CA PRO A 47 15.72 -10.55 11.60
C PRO A 47 15.88 -11.40 10.35
N GLU A 48 17.13 -11.65 9.93
CA GLU A 48 17.44 -12.44 8.73
C GLU A 48 16.81 -13.84 8.78
N ALA A 49 16.94 -14.55 9.91
CA ALA A 49 16.30 -15.84 10.11
C ALA A 49 14.77 -15.79 9.98
N GLN A 50 14.13 -14.68 10.37
CA GLN A 50 12.69 -14.52 10.18
C GLN A 50 12.34 -14.21 8.72
N ALA A 51 13.17 -13.44 8.02
CA ALA A 51 13.04 -13.18 6.59
C ALA A 51 13.13 -14.49 5.78
N GLU A 52 14.05 -15.38 6.09
CA GLU A 52 14.17 -16.69 5.45
C GLU A 52 12.90 -17.54 5.64
N ARG A 53 12.35 -17.55 6.86
CA ARG A 53 11.08 -18.26 7.13
C ARG A 53 9.90 -17.64 6.38
N LEU A 54 9.85 -16.30 6.26
CA LEU A 54 8.83 -15.62 5.45
C LEU A 54 8.93 -16.04 3.99
N VAL A 55 10.14 -16.05 3.42
CA VAL A 55 10.38 -16.50 2.05
C VAL A 55 9.99 -17.97 1.87
N ALA A 56 10.25 -18.82 2.85
CA ALA A 56 9.93 -20.25 2.79
C ALA A 56 8.41 -20.52 2.75
N VAL A 57 7.59 -19.66 3.35
CA VAL A 57 6.12 -19.80 3.35
C VAL A 57 5.43 -19.00 2.24
N ALA A 58 6.19 -18.15 1.54
CA ALA A 58 5.68 -17.25 0.51
C ALA A 58 5.75 -17.90 -0.88
N GLU A 59 4.92 -17.41 -1.78
CA GLU A 59 4.96 -17.78 -3.20
C GLU A 59 5.68 -16.69 -4.01
N ALA A 60 6.19 -17.05 -5.18
CA ALA A 60 6.76 -16.05 -6.09
C ALA A 60 5.66 -15.05 -6.49
N ALA A 61 5.92 -13.75 -6.28
CA ALA A 61 4.94 -12.74 -6.63
C ALA A 61 4.80 -12.66 -8.17
N PRO A 62 3.59 -12.87 -8.73
CA PRO A 62 3.35 -12.66 -10.15
C PRO A 62 3.61 -11.20 -10.51
N HIS A 63 4.21 -10.96 -11.68
CA HIS A 63 4.38 -9.62 -12.22
C HIS A 63 3.55 -9.47 -13.50
N GLY A 64 2.79 -8.37 -13.59
CA GLY A 64 2.09 -8.01 -14.81
C GLY A 64 3.05 -7.36 -15.82
N ARG A 65 3.24 -7.98 -16.98
CA ARG A 65 3.79 -7.36 -18.19
C ARG A 65 2.64 -7.12 -19.18
N GLY A 66 1.84 -6.08 -18.93
CA GLY A 66 0.62 -5.83 -19.71
C GLY A 66 -0.45 -6.88 -19.38
N GLU A 67 -0.88 -7.66 -20.37
CA GLU A 67 -1.85 -8.77 -20.19
C GLU A 67 -1.22 -10.08 -19.69
N GLU A 68 0.12 -10.17 -19.68
CA GLU A 68 0.82 -11.40 -19.30
C GLU A 68 1.28 -11.37 -17.84
N THR A 69 1.00 -12.45 -17.11
CA THR A 69 1.61 -12.71 -15.80
C THR A 69 2.94 -13.44 -16.00
N VAL A 70 4.06 -12.72 -15.93
CA VAL A 70 5.39 -13.28 -16.17
C VAL A 70 6.13 -13.47 -14.84
N LEU A 71 6.55 -14.72 -14.57
CA LEU A 71 7.38 -15.11 -13.43
C LEU A 71 8.87 -15.01 -13.80
N ASP A 72 9.35 -13.80 -14.06
CA ASP A 72 10.76 -13.54 -14.41
C ASP A 72 11.59 -13.22 -13.17
N ARG A 73 12.30 -14.24 -12.66
CA ARG A 73 13.10 -14.15 -11.43
C ARG A 73 14.39 -13.34 -11.60
N ASP A 74 14.78 -13.00 -12.83
CA ASP A 74 15.98 -12.20 -13.13
C ASP A 74 15.71 -10.69 -13.06
N VAL A 75 14.43 -10.29 -13.11
CA VAL A 75 14.02 -8.87 -13.08
C VAL A 75 13.59 -8.42 -11.68
N ARG A 76 13.00 -9.30 -10.86
CA ARG A 76 12.71 -9.00 -9.45
C ARG A 76 12.52 -10.27 -8.62
N ARG A 77 13.38 -10.50 -7.63
CA ARG A 77 13.12 -11.51 -6.59
C ARG A 77 12.11 -10.92 -5.62
N THR A 78 10.83 -11.17 -5.82
CA THR A 78 9.78 -10.74 -4.89
C THR A 78 8.92 -11.93 -4.54
N TRP A 79 8.62 -12.05 -3.26
CA TRP A 79 7.70 -13.07 -2.75
C TRP A 79 6.46 -12.40 -2.21
N GLN A 80 5.32 -13.08 -2.30
CA GLN A 80 4.06 -12.64 -1.73
C GLN A 80 3.46 -13.68 -0.79
N ILE A 81 2.70 -13.21 0.20
CA ILE A 81 1.90 -14.05 1.09
C ILE A 81 0.44 -13.60 0.98
N ASP A 82 -0.45 -14.57 0.79
CA ASP A 82 -1.90 -14.36 0.71
C ASP A 82 -2.43 -13.67 1.98
N PRO A 83 -3.31 -12.65 1.84
CA PRO A 83 -3.80 -11.87 2.97
C PRO A 83 -4.55 -12.72 4.02
N ARG A 84 -5.16 -13.85 3.63
CA ARG A 84 -5.86 -14.76 4.55
C ARG A 84 -4.93 -15.40 5.58
N ARG A 85 -3.64 -15.44 5.29
CA ARG A 85 -2.60 -16.02 6.16
C ARG A 85 -1.96 -14.99 7.08
N ILE A 86 -2.50 -13.76 7.08
CA ILE A 86 -1.90 -12.61 7.76
C ILE A 86 -2.95 -11.93 8.62
N GLN A 87 -2.55 -11.58 9.84
CA GLN A 87 -3.33 -10.75 10.72
C GLN A 87 -2.51 -9.50 11.06
N ILE A 88 -3.05 -8.33 10.69
CA ILE A 88 -2.49 -7.04 11.08
C ILE A 88 -3.38 -6.47 12.18
N GLY A 89 -2.76 -5.98 13.24
CA GLY A 89 -3.46 -5.39 14.37
C GLY A 89 -2.54 -4.53 15.21
N GLY A 90 -2.87 -4.42 16.49
CA GLY A 90 -2.19 -3.57 17.44
C GLY A 90 -3.18 -2.58 18.04
N ARG A 91 -2.89 -2.04 19.22
CA ARG A 91 -3.88 -1.30 20.02
C ARG A 91 -4.58 -0.14 19.30
N SER A 92 -3.95 0.47 18.31
CA SER A 92 -4.48 1.62 17.59
C SER A 92 -4.63 1.38 16.09
N TRP A 93 -4.32 0.18 15.58
CA TRP A 93 -4.18 -0.05 14.14
C TRP A 93 -5.49 0.19 13.40
N GLU A 94 -6.57 -0.41 13.87
CA GLU A 94 -7.89 -0.36 13.23
C GLU A 94 -8.41 1.08 13.19
N THR A 95 -8.30 1.81 14.30
CA THR A 95 -8.68 3.24 14.36
C THR A 95 -7.83 4.09 13.42
N THR A 96 -6.51 3.88 13.42
CA THR A 96 -5.59 4.64 12.57
C THR A 96 -5.89 4.43 11.09
N LEU A 97 -6.12 3.17 10.68
CA LEU A 97 -6.46 2.83 9.31
C LEU A 97 -7.81 3.43 8.91
N ALA A 98 -8.84 3.36 9.76
CA ALA A 98 -10.15 3.95 9.49
C ALA A 98 -10.08 5.47 9.30
N GLU A 99 -9.28 6.16 10.12
CA GLU A 99 -9.04 7.60 9.98
C GLU A 99 -8.31 7.92 8.68
N LEU A 100 -7.27 7.15 8.31
CA LEU A 100 -6.54 7.34 7.05
C LEU A 100 -7.45 7.14 5.83
N VAL A 101 -8.31 6.12 5.84
CA VAL A 101 -9.28 5.88 4.76
C VAL A 101 -10.28 7.03 4.68
N THR A 102 -10.75 7.54 5.82
CA THR A 102 -11.67 8.69 5.87
C THR A 102 -11.02 9.95 5.31
N ASP A 103 -9.77 10.23 5.68
CA ASP A 103 -9.04 11.39 5.19
C ASP A 103 -8.76 11.30 3.68
N ALA A 104 -8.40 10.11 3.20
CA ALA A 104 -8.20 9.85 1.78
C ALA A 104 -9.51 10.00 0.98
N ALA A 105 -10.62 9.41 1.44
CA ALA A 105 -11.93 9.52 0.79
C ALA A 105 -12.39 10.98 0.72
N ARG A 106 -12.27 11.72 1.84
CA ARG A 106 -12.62 13.14 1.91
C ARG A 106 -11.77 13.97 0.93
N GLY A 107 -10.46 13.79 0.93
CA GLY A 107 -9.59 14.56 0.06
C GLY A 107 -9.81 14.24 -1.43
N LEU A 108 -10.18 13.00 -1.76
CA LEU A 108 -10.50 12.60 -3.14
C LEU A 108 -11.93 12.97 -3.56
N GLY A 109 -12.75 13.49 -2.64
CA GLY A 109 -14.14 13.85 -2.94
C GLY A 109 -15.08 12.67 -3.12
N VAL A 110 -14.78 11.53 -2.49
CA VAL A 110 -15.63 10.33 -2.52
C VAL A 110 -16.68 10.46 -1.42
N GLU A 111 -17.96 10.45 -1.80
CA GLU A 111 -19.08 10.59 -0.86
C GLU A 111 -19.60 9.22 -0.38
N GLU A 112 -19.33 8.16 -1.14
CA GLU A 112 -19.71 6.80 -0.81
C GLU A 112 -18.84 6.19 0.30
N PRO A 113 -19.33 5.15 1.01
CA PRO A 113 -18.51 4.43 1.98
C PRO A 113 -17.27 3.80 1.33
N VAL A 114 -16.10 4.14 1.85
CA VAL A 114 -14.81 3.57 1.43
C VAL A 114 -14.28 2.65 2.52
N ALA A 115 -13.75 1.50 2.11
CA ALA A 115 -13.07 0.56 2.99
C ALA A 115 -11.68 0.22 2.44
N ALA A 116 -10.71 0.02 3.33
CA ALA A 116 -9.42 -0.57 2.97
C ALA A 116 -9.49 -2.08 3.11
N GLU A 117 -9.09 -2.79 2.06
CA GLU A 117 -8.92 -4.24 2.07
C GLU A 117 -7.44 -4.58 1.94
N PHE A 118 -6.95 -5.43 2.84
CA PHE A 118 -5.57 -5.88 2.77
C PHE A 118 -5.38 -6.84 1.61
N TYR A 119 -4.56 -6.45 0.62
CA TYR A 119 -4.44 -7.20 -0.62
C TYR A 119 -3.36 -8.28 -0.54
N LYS A 120 -2.14 -7.94 -0.11
CA LYS A 120 -1.04 -8.91 0.06
C LYS A 120 0.14 -8.35 0.82
N LEU A 121 0.93 -9.24 1.40
CA LEU A 121 2.26 -8.90 1.93
C LEU A 121 3.33 -9.20 0.90
N LEU A 122 4.21 -8.22 0.62
CA LEU A 122 5.38 -8.42 -0.22
C LEU A 122 6.65 -8.50 0.61
N VAL A 123 7.44 -9.54 0.35
CA VAL A 123 8.79 -9.71 0.88
C VAL A 123 9.78 -9.37 -0.22
N LEU A 124 10.60 -8.37 0.03
CA LEU A 124 11.65 -7.92 -0.89
C LEU A 124 13.02 -8.25 -0.28
N PRO A 125 13.98 -8.75 -1.08
CA PRO A 125 15.35 -8.86 -0.63
C PRO A 125 15.89 -7.46 -0.38
N ALA A 126 16.75 -7.33 0.61
CA ALA A 126 17.49 -6.09 0.80
C ALA A 126 18.35 -5.82 -0.45
N PHE A 127 18.10 -4.71 -1.13
CA PHE A 127 19.18 -4.04 -1.86
C PHE A 127 20.13 -3.52 -0.77
N ALA A 128 21.45 -3.63 -0.95
CA ALA A 128 22.44 -3.26 0.06
C ALA A 128 22.03 -1.96 0.81
N ALA A 129 21.50 -2.14 2.04
CA ALA A 129 20.75 -1.22 2.93
C ALA A 129 19.29 -1.67 3.26
N GLY A 130 19.14 -2.80 3.96
CA GLY A 130 17.94 -3.13 4.76
C GLY A 130 16.77 -3.78 4.00
N ALA A 131 16.22 -4.86 4.56
CA ALA A 131 15.01 -5.48 4.03
C ALA A 131 13.78 -4.63 4.38
N ALA A 132 13.00 -4.25 3.37
CA ALA A 132 11.71 -3.56 3.55
C ALA A 132 10.57 -4.57 3.32
N VAL A 133 9.72 -4.73 4.32
CA VAL A 133 8.43 -5.41 4.18
C VAL A 133 7.41 -4.36 3.81
N ILE A 134 6.83 -4.46 2.61
CA ILE A 134 5.76 -3.56 2.17
C ILE A 134 4.45 -4.34 2.25
N ALA A 135 3.57 -3.93 3.15
CA ALA A 135 2.17 -4.32 3.16
C ALA A 135 1.44 -3.41 2.16
N SER A 136 0.81 -3.98 1.14
CA SER A 136 0.00 -3.26 0.15
C SER A 136 -1.46 -3.65 0.28
#